data_AF-A0A7Y5AQ73-F1
#
_entry.id   AF-A0A7Y5AQ73-F1
#
_cell.length_a   1.000
_cell.length_b   1.000
_cell.length_c   1.000
_cell.angle_alpha   90.00
_cell.angle_beta   90.00
_cell.angle_gamma   90.00
#
_symmetry.space_group_name_H-M   'P 1'
#
loop_
_entity.id
_entity.type
_entity.pdbx_description
1 polymer ?
#
loop_
_entity_poly.entity_id
_entity_poly.type
_entity_poly.pdbx_seq_one_letter_code
_entity_poly.pdbx_strand_id
1 'polypeptide(L)'
;MIIMRWILLLCFSLISLPLLAKTGISFNTEQNKLCWRMIEQKAAGHCRLHFSGGAAPAGNNFADRDVISRAFSDYLSVRKDFPTSFQQIEFALQFFYYSLERFAVRDSLNFIRSNDGTIQLSMSIRTSATGGYSFVLADTDAQIRQIMATLQNDNAAKASNYYRTIGKLFAD
;
A
#
# COMPACT_ATOMS: atom_id res chain seq x y z
N MET A 1 -6.94 13.65 56.20
CA MET A 1 -6.78 12.34 55.50
C MET A 1 -7.61 12.26 54.21
N ILE A 2 -7.64 13.32 53.40
CA ILE A 2 -8.50 13.42 52.19
C ILE A 2 -7.66 13.60 50.92
N ILE A 3 -6.44 14.14 51.05
CA ILE A 3 -5.55 14.48 49.91
C ILE A 3 -4.99 13.23 49.21
N MET A 4 -4.80 12.13 49.94
CA MET A 4 -4.20 10.90 49.41
C MET A 4 -5.14 10.11 48.47
N ARG A 5 -6.44 10.41 48.49
CA ARG A 5 -7.46 9.73 47.66
C ARG A 5 -7.57 10.33 46.25
N TRP A 6 -7.18 11.60 46.08
CA TRP A 6 -7.21 12.29 44.79
C TRP A 6 -5.98 12.01 43.92
N ILE A 7 -4.84 11.70 44.54
CA ILE A 7 -3.60 11.39 43.84
C ILE A 7 -3.68 10.02 43.13
N LEU A 8 -4.42 9.06 43.71
CA LEU A 8 -4.62 7.74 43.09
C LEU A 8 -5.58 7.76 41.89
N LEU A 9 -6.54 8.68 41.85
CA LEU A 9 -7.46 8.85 40.71
C LEU A 9 -6.81 9.59 39.52
N LEU A 10 -5.79 10.41 39.77
CA LEU A 10 -5.01 11.10 38.73
C LEU A 10 -3.94 10.22 38.08
N CYS A 11 -3.49 9.15 38.74
CA CYS A 11 -2.53 8.20 38.16
C CYS A 11 -3.18 7.17 37.22
N PHE A 12 -4.51 7.00 37.24
CA PHE A 12 -5.20 6.00 36.42
C PHE A 12 -5.63 6.50 35.04
N SER A 13 -5.45 7.78 34.72
CA SER A 13 -5.87 8.38 33.44
C SER A 13 -4.76 8.56 32.41
N LEU A 14 -3.52 8.17 32.71
CA LEU A 14 -2.35 8.50 31.88
C LEU A 14 -1.89 7.44 30.87
N ILE A 15 -2.56 6.29 30.76
CA ILE A 15 -2.15 5.25 29.79
C ILE A 15 -3.35 4.62 29.11
N SER A 16 -4.21 5.45 28.53
CA SER A 16 -5.04 5.02 27.39
C SER A 16 -4.33 5.40 26.10
N LEU A 17 -3.14 4.81 25.87
CA LEU A 17 -2.57 4.78 24.53
C LEU A 17 -3.62 4.07 23.66
N PRO A 18 -4.20 4.72 22.63
CA PRO A 18 -4.98 3.98 21.67
C PRO A 18 -4.03 2.93 21.10
N LEU A 19 -4.29 1.66 21.40
CA LEU A 19 -3.73 0.55 20.67
C LEU A 19 -4.08 0.84 19.21
N LEU A 20 -3.10 1.36 18.47
CA LEU A 20 -3.22 1.66 17.05
C LEU A 20 -3.57 0.31 16.41
N ALA A 21 -4.86 0.10 16.13
CA ALA A 21 -5.35 -1.17 15.64
C ALA A 21 -4.55 -1.51 14.39
N LYS A 22 -3.93 -2.69 14.40
CA LYS A 22 -3.10 -3.21 13.32
C LYS A 22 -3.87 -3.16 12.01
N THR A 23 -3.47 -2.24 11.12
CA THR A 23 -4.08 -2.07 9.81
C THR A 23 -3.46 -3.04 8.80
N GLY A 24 -3.64 -4.34 9.01
CA GLY A 24 -3.30 -5.36 8.01
C GLY A 24 -4.18 -5.22 6.77
N ILE A 25 -3.68 -5.66 5.61
CA ILE A 25 -4.47 -5.75 4.38
C ILE A 25 -5.02 -7.17 4.28
N SER A 26 -6.34 -7.29 4.17
CA SER A 26 -7.02 -8.56 3.93
C SER A 26 -7.37 -8.70 2.46
N PHE A 27 -6.86 -9.74 1.80
CA PHE A 27 -7.26 -10.06 0.43
C PHE A 27 -8.50 -10.95 0.45
N ASN A 28 -9.54 -10.58 -0.31
CA ASN A 28 -10.77 -11.35 -0.36
C ASN A 28 -10.54 -12.69 -1.07
N THR A 29 -10.52 -13.79 -0.32
CA THR A 29 -10.24 -15.13 -0.85
C THR A 29 -11.18 -15.55 -1.97
N GLU A 30 -12.48 -15.27 -1.85
CA GLU A 30 -13.48 -15.68 -2.84
C GLU A 30 -13.38 -14.84 -4.12
N GLN A 31 -13.28 -13.52 -4.00
CA GLN A 31 -13.13 -12.63 -5.17
C GLN A 31 -11.80 -12.86 -5.90
N ASN A 32 -10.75 -13.24 -5.17
CA ASN A 32 -9.42 -13.42 -5.75
C ASN A 32 -9.12 -14.86 -6.16
N LYS A 33 -10.03 -15.82 -5.97
CA LYS A 33 -9.80 -17.24 -6.26
C LYS A 33 -9.27 -17.50 -7.68
N LEU A 34 -9.82 -16.80 -8.68
CA LEU A 34 -9.37 -16.92 -10.07
C LEU A 34 -7.99 -16.26 -10.29
N CYS A 35 -7.76 -15.10 -9.67
CA CYS A 35 -6.45 -14.46 -9.67
C CYS A 35 -5.37 -15.38 -9.10
N TRP A 36 -5.64 -16.03 -7.96
CA TRP A 36 -4.69 -16.92 -7.31
C TRP A 36 -4.30 -18.09 -8.19
N ARG A 37 -5.28 -18.75 -8.81
CA ARG A 37 -5.02 -19.82 -9.77
C ARG A 37 -4.13 -19.35 -10.92
N MET A 38 -4.39 -18.17 -11.48
CA MET A 38 -3.57 -17.63 -12.57
C MET A 38 -2.13 -17.36 -12.13
N ILE A 39 -1.94 -16.81 -10.92
CA ILE A 39 -0.62 -16.54 -10.34
C ILE A 39 0.14 -17.85 -10.10
N GLU A 40 -0.51 -18.83 -9.46
CA GLU A 40 0.06 -20.15 -9.12
C GLU A 40 0.42 -20.97 -10.36
N GLN A 41 -0.47 -20.99 -11.35
CA GLN A 41 -0.28 -21.74 -12.60
C GLN A 41 0.64 -21.02 -13.60
N LYS A 42 1.09 -19.81 -13.27
CA LYS A 42 1.85 -18.94 -14.16
C LYS A 42 1.18 -18.68 -15.52
N ALA A 43 -0.15 -18.68 -15.54
CA ALA A 43 -0.92 -18.44 -16.75
C ALA A 43 -0.87 -16.95 -17.14
N ALA A 44 -0.84 -16.69 -18.45
CA ALA A 44 -1.00 -15.33 -18.96
C ALA A 44 -2.44 -14.84 -18.75
N GLY A 45 -2.59 -13.54 -18.51
CA GLY A 45 -3.88 -12.90 -18.28
C GLY A 45 -3.77 -11.61 -17.47
N HIS A 46 -4.92 -10.97 -17.27
CA HIS A 46 -5.10 -9.81 -16.42
C HIS A 46 -6.13 -10.13 -15.35
N CYS A 47 -5.84 -9.78 -14.11
CA CYS A 47 -6.78 -9.93 -13.03
C CYS A 47 -6.66 -8.81 -11.99
N ARG A 48 -7.69 -8.65 -11.16
CA ARG A 48 -7.76 -7.67 -10.07
C ARG A 48 -7.76 -8.38 -8.73
N LEU A 49 -6.73 -8.12 -7.93
CA LEU A 49 -6.58 -8.63 -6.57
C LEU A 49 -7.25 -7.66 -5.60
N HIS A 50 -8.49 -7.97 -5.24
CA HIS A 50 -9.31 -7.19 -4.33
C HIS A 50 -8.82 -7.27 -2.89
N PHE A 51 -8.77 -6.14 -2.20
CA PHE A 51 -8.33 -6.06 -0.83
C PHE A 51 -9.22 -5.14 0.01
N SER A 52 -9.23 -5.39 1.31
CA SER A 52 -9.89 -4.59 2.33
C SER A 52 -8.92 -4.32 3.50
N GLY A 53 -9.22 -3.30 4.30
CA GLY A 53 -8.31 -2.86 5.37
C GLY A 53 -7.19 -1.94 4.87
N GLY A 54 -6.56 -1.22 5.81
CA GLY A 54 -5.57 -0.17 5.54
C GLY A 54 -5.69 0.99 6.53
N ALA A 55 -4.85 2.02 6.40
CA ALA A 55 -5.08 3.28 7.10
C ALA A 55 -6.48 3.82 6.77
N ALA A 56 -7.07 4.63 7.66
CA ALA A 56 -8.39 5.21 7.43
C ALA A 56 -8.50 5.71 5.99
N PRO A 57 -9.49 5.26 5.20
CA PRO A 57 -9.56 5.58 3.79
C PRO A 57 -9.57 7.09 3.64
N ALA A 58 -8.76 7.64 2.73
CA ALA A 58 -8.67 9.08 2.49
C ALA A 58 -9.99 9.72 1.98
N GLY A 59 -11.13 9.04 2.06
CA GLY A 59 -12.38 9.45 1.46
C GLY A 59 -12.24 9.62 -0.06
N ASN A 60 -13.09 10.47 -0.65
CA ASN A 60 -13.01 10.85 -2.06
C ASN A 60 -11.86 11.85 -2.33
N ASN A 61 -10.73 11.75 -1.64
CA ASN A 61 -9.59 12.64 -1.85
C ASN A 61 -8.85 12.25 -3.14
N PHE A 62 -9.32 12.79 -4.26
CA PHE A 62 -8.68 12.63 -5.55
C PHE A 62 -7.35 13.37 -5.58
N ALA A 63 -6.30 12.72 -6.10
CA ALA A 63 -5.02 13.39 -6.30
C ALA A 63 -5.16 14.46 -7.40
N ASP A 64 -4.50 15.60 -7.21
CA ASP A 64 -4.39 16.62 -8.27
C ASP A 64 -3.75 16.00 -9.51
N ARG A 65 -4.33 16.30 -10.69
CA ARG A 65 -3.95 15.67 -11.96
C ARG A 65 -2.50 15.99 -12.34
N ASP A 66 -2.04 17.21 -12.11
CA ASP A 66 -0.71 17.65 -12.52
C ASP A 66 0.34 17.07 -11.57
N VAL A 67 0.05 17.09 -10.27
CA VAL A 67 0.89 16.47 -9.23
C VAL A 67 1.06 14.97 -9.49
N ILE A 68 -0.03 14.24 -9.70
CA ILE A 68 0.04 12.79 -9.88
C ILE A 68 0.73 12.41 -11.21
N SER A 69 0.63 13.25 -12.24
CA SER A 69 1.25 13.02 -13.54
C SER A 69 2.77 13.12 -13.46
N ARG A 70 3.26 14.14 -12.72
CA ARG A 70 4.68 14.26 -12.38
C ARG A 70 5.14 13.09 -11.53
N ALA A 71 4.43 12.80 -10.43
CA ALA A 71 4.72 11.66 -9.56
C ALA A 71 4.82 10.33 -10.32
N PHE A 72 3.90 10.09 -11.26
CA PHE A 72 3.88 8.90 -12.10
C PHE A 72 5.12 8.79 -12.99
N SER A 73 5.54 9.89 -13.59
CA SER A 73 6.72 9.95 -14.45
C SER A 73 8.00 9.67 -13.67
N ASP A 74 8.10 10.20 -12.44
CA ASP A 74 9.32 10.11 -11.62
C ASP A 74 9.41 8.81 -10.82
N TYR A 75 8.27 8.21 -10.47
CA TYR A 75 8.20 7.08 -9.54
C TYR A 75 9.09 5.90 -9.96
N LEU A 76 9.07 5.52 -11.25
CA LEU A 76 9.89 4.41 -11.73
C LEU A 76 11.39 4.71 -11.64
N SER A 77 11.79 5.97 -11.84
CA SER A 77 13.18 6.39 -11.69
C SER A 77 13.60 6.25 -10.23
N VAL A 78 12.85 6.87 -9.32
CA VAL A 78 13.16 6.86 -7.88
C VAL A 78 13.19 5.44 -7.31
N ARG A 79 12.27 4.57 -7.74
CA ARG A 79 12.27 3.16 -7.32
C ARG A 79 13.52 2.42 -7.82
N LYS A 80 14.03 2.74 -9.01
CA LYS A 80 15.22 2.09 -9.58
C LYS A 80 16.53 2.53 -8.93
N ASP A 81 16.54 3.71 -8.29
CA ASP A 81 17.72 4.23 -7.59
C ASP A 81 18.08 3.43 -6.32
N PHE A 82 17.19 2.55 -5.84
CA PHE A 82 17.49 1.66 -4.72
C PHE A 82 18.32 0.45 -5.17
N PRO A 83 19.53 0.24 -4.61
CA PRO A 83 20.52 -0.70 -5.14
C PRO A 83 20.17 -2.17 -4.90
N THR A 84 19.24 -2.49 -4.00
CA THR A 84 18.84 -3.88 -3.71
C THR A 84 17.36 -4.10 -3.97
N SER A 85 17.02 -5.32 -4.41
CA SER A 85 15.62 -5.74 -4.60
C SER A 85 14.81 -5.64 -3.31
N PHE A 86 15.44 -5.88 -2.15
CA PHE A 86 14.83 -5.69 -0.84
C PHE A 86 14.38 -4.24 -0.61
N GLN A 87 15.26 -3.27 -0.84
CA GLN A 87 14.94 -1.85 -0.67
C GLN A 87 13.86 -1.41 -1.66
N GLN A 88 13.87 -1.93 -2.90
CA GLN A 88 12.82 -1.66 -3.88
C GLN A 88 11.44 -2.19 -3.43
N ILE A 89 11.42 -3.39 -2.82
CA ILE A 89 10.20 -3.98 -2.24
C ILE A 89 9.72 -3.14 -1.07
N GLU A 90 10.62 -2.77 -0.15
CA GLU A 90 10.28 -1.94 1.00
C GLU A 90 9.77 -0.55 0.57
N PHE A 91 10.38 0.07 -0.44
CA PHE A 91 9.90 1.31 -1.04
C PHE A 91 8.50 1.15 -1.65
N ALA A 92 8.25 0.07 -2.40
CA ALA A 92 6.94 -0.20 -2.99
C ALA A 92 5.85 -0.43 -1.92
N LEU A 93 6.18 -1.14 -0.83
CA LEU A 93 5.27 -1.33 0.31
C LEU A 93 4.94 0.00 0.99
N GLN A 94 5.94 0.85 1.24
CA GLN A 94 5.71 2.17 1.81
C GLN A 94 4.92 3.08 0.88
N PHE A 95 5.17 3.00 -0.43
CA PHE A 95 4.40 3.74 -1.42
C PHE A 95 2.92 3.32 -1.42
N PHE A 96 2.65 2.01 -1.35
CA PHE A 96 1.31 1.47 -1.22
C PHE A 96 0.60 2.02 0.02
N TYR A 97 1.22 1.89 1.21
CA TYR A 97 0.61 2.39 2.44
C TYR A 97 0.40 3.90 2.40
N TYR A 98 1.44 4.67 2.06
CA TYR A 98 1.36 6.13 1.92
C TYR A 98 0.19 6.56 1.03
N SER A 99 -0.01 5.87 -0.08
CA SER A 99 -1.08 6.18 -1.02
C SER A 99 -2.46 5.87 -0.46
N LEU A 100 -2.62 4.75 0.28
CA LEU A 100 -3.89 4.43 0.96
C LEU A 100 -4.28 5.48 2.00
N GLU A 101 -3.31 6.06 2.72
CA GLU A 101 -3.60 7.05 3.77
C GLU A 101 -3.93 8.44 3.20
N ARG A 102 -3.59 8.71 1.93
CA ARG A 102 -3.67 10.07 1.37
C ARG A 102 -4.58 10.22 0.16
N PHE A 103 -4.79 9.18 -0.63
CA PHE A 103 -5.48 9.31 -1.90
C PHE A 103 -6.65 8.32 -2.03
N ALA A 104 -7.58 8.63 -2.92
CA ALA A 104 -8.60 7.71 -3.39
C ALA A 104 -7.95 6.60 -4.24
N VAL A 105 -7.55 5.50 -3.59
CA VAL A 105 -6.98 4.31 -4.24
C VAL A 105 -8.10 3.32 -4.61
N ARG A 106 -7.93 2.58 -5.72
CA ARG A 106 -8.85 1.47 -6.03
C ARG A 106 -8.67 0.34 -5.01
N ASP A 107 -9.76 -0.29 -4.62
CA ASP A 107 -9.84 -1.46 -3.73
C ASP A 107 -9.26 -2.75 -4.33
N SER A 108 -8.41 -2.63 -5.36
CA SER A 108 -7.77 -3.76 -6.04
C SER A 108 -6.40 -3.39 -6.60
N LEU A 109 -5.50 -4.35 -6.57
CA LEU A 109 -4.23 -4.32 -7.31
C LEU A 109 -4.43 -4.98 -8.68
N ASN A 110 -3.88 -4.37 -9.73
CA ASN A 110 -3.87 -4.96 -11.06
C ASN A 110 -2.66 -5.89 -11.19
N PHE A 111 -2.93 -7.16 -11.49
CA PHE A 111 -1.92 -8.14 -11.85
C PHE A 111 -2.04 -8.48 -13.34
N ILE A 112 -0.94 -8.34 -14.08
CA ILE A 112 -0.87 -8.67 -15.51
C ILE A 112 0.30 -9.63 -15.71
N ARG A 113 0.07 -10.72 -16.43
CA ARG A 113 1.12 -11.58 -16.98
C ARG A 113 0.88 -11.73 -18.48
N SER A 114 1.84 -11.33 -19.29
CA SER A 114 1.80 -11.46 -20.74
C SER A 114 2.34 -12.81 -21.20
N ASN A 115 2.03 -13.19 -22.44
CA ASN A 115 2.51 -14.45 -23.03
C ASN A 115 4.03 -14.51 -23.21
N ASP A 116 4.68 -13.35 -23.30
CA ASP A 116 6.14 -13.20 -23.40
C ASP A 116 6.85 -13.35 -22.03
N GLY A 117 6.10 -13.61 -20.96
CA GLY A 117 6.62 -13.74 -19.60
C GLY A 117 6.71 -12.41 -18.83
N THR A 118 6.42 -11.27 -19.47
CA THR A 118 6.35 -9.97 -18.79
C THR A 118 5.27 -10.01 -17.72
N ILE A 119 5.58 -9.51 -16.52
CA ILE A 119 4.66 -9.54 -15.37
C ILE A 119 4.66 -8.18 -14.66
N GLN A 120 3.50 -7.79 -14.14
CA GLN A 120 3.34 -6.53 -13.44
C GLN A 120 2.29 -6.64 -12.34
N LEU A 121 2.63 -6.15 -11.15
CA LEU A 121 1.70 -5.82 -10.08
C LEU A 121 1.64 -4.30 -9.93
N SER A 122 0.46 -3.71 -10.00
CA SER A 122 0.31 -2.25 -9.94
C SER A 122 -0.90 -1.80 -9.14
N MET A 123 -0.78 -0.62 -8.54
CA MET A 123 -1.83 0.05 -7.78
C MET A 123 -2.32 1.28 -8.54
N SER A 124 -3.63 1.53 -8.50
CA SER A 124 -4.23 2.69 -9.16
C SER A 124 -4.67 3.77 -8.18
N ILE A 125 -4.17 5.00 -8.37
CA ILE A 125 -4.56 6.20 -7.63
C ILE A 125 -5.52 7.03 -8.51
N ARG A 126 -6.67 7.42 -7.97
CA ARG A 126 -7.69 8.18 -8.71
C ARG A 126 -7.42 9.68 -8.70
N THR A 127 -7.64 10.31 -9.84
CA THR A 127 -7.68 11.79 -10.01
C THR A 127 -9.10 12.32 -10.17
N SER A 128 -10.07 11.43 -10.40
CA SER A 128 -11.49 11.73 -10.53
C SER A 128 -12.30 10.44 -10.37
N ALA A 129 -13.63 10.53 -10.52
CA ALA A 129 -14.49 9.35 -10.49
C ALA A 129 -14.16 8.31 -11.58
N THR A 130 -13.67 8.75 -12.74
CA THR A 130 -13.41 7.89 -13.91
C THR A 130 -11.93 7.79 -14.27
N GLY A 131 -11.08 8.70 -13.80
CA GLY A 131 -9.66 8.78 -14.15
C GLY A 131 -8.69 8.42 -13.02
N GLY A 132 -7.45 8.09 -13.39
CA GLY A 132 -6.37 7.80 -12.47
C GLY A 132 -5.10 7.34 -13.17
N TYR A 133 -4.05 7.11 -12.37
CA TYR A 133 -2.74 6.60 -12.82
C TYR A 133 -2.44 5.26 -12.13
N SER A 134 -1.71 4.37 -12.82
CA SER A 134 -1.38 3.03 -12.31
C SER A 134 0.13 2.88 -12.10
N PHE A 135 0.55 2.78 -10.85
CA PHE A 135 1.95 2.73 -10.44
C PHE A 135 2.42 1.29 -10.26
N VAL A 136 3.56 0.93 -10.85
CA VAL A 136 4.10 -0.45 -10.84
C VAL A 136 4.84 -0.75 -9.54
N LEU A 137 4.22 -1.54 -8.67
CA LEU A 137 4.81 -1.95 -7.40
C LEU A 137 5.88 -3.03 -7.58
N ALA A 138 5.68 -3.94 -8.54
CA ALA A 138 6.62 -5.03 -8.82
C ALA A 138 6.45 -5.58 -10.23
N ASP A 139 7.51 -6.15 -10.77
CA ASP A 139 7.63 -6.66 -12.14
C ASP A 139 8.36 -8.02 -12.21
N THR A 140 8.53 -8.69 -11.07
CA THR A 140 9.10 -10.05 -10.99
C THR A 140 8.29 -10.92 -10.03
N ASP A 141 8.24 -12.24 -10.29
CA ASP A 141 7.54 -13.20 -9.44
C ASP A 141 8.01 -13.20 -7.97
N ALA A 142 9.30 -12.93 -7.74
CA ALA A 142 9.86 -12.88 -6.39
C ALA A 142 9.36 -11.63 -5.62
N GLN A 143 9.43 -10.46 -6.25
CA GLN A 143 8.94 -9.22 -5.64
C GLN A 143 7.44 -9.28 -5.40
N ILE A 144 6.66 -9.78 -6.36
CA ILE A 144 5.20 -9.88 -6.26
C ILE A 144 4.81 -10.76 -5.06
N ARG A 145 5.37 -11.96 -4.95
CA ARG A 145 5.10 -12.86 -3.82
C ARG A 145 5.47 -12.22 -2.48
N GLN A 146 6.63 -11.57 -2.41
CA GLN A 146 7.08 -10.93 -1.18
C GLN A 146 6.16 -9.77 -0.77
N ILE A 147 5.78 -8.89 -1.71
CA ILE A 147 4.87 -7.78 -1.45
C ILE A 147 3.54 -8.32 -0.93
N MET A 148 2.97 -9.30 -1.62
CA MET A 148 1.64 -9.83 -1.28
C MET A 148 1.63 -10.53 0.08
N ALA A 149 2.64 -11.36 0.36
CA ALA A 149 2.82 -11.98 1.67
C ALA A 149 3.01 -10.94 2.77
N THR A 150 3.73 -9.85 2.50
CA THR A 150 3.94 -8.78 3.48
C THR A 150 2.66 -8.00 3.76
N LEU A 151 1.88 -7.67 2.73
CA LEU A 151 0.60 -6.97 2.89
C LEU A 151 -0.41 -7.78 3.70
N GLN A 152 -0.42 -9.10 3.52
CA GLN A 152 -1.27 -10.04 4.28
C GLN A 152 -0.84 -10.25 5.73
N ASN A 153 0.39 -9.86 6.09
CA ASN A 153 0.91 -10.10 7.42
C ASN A 153 0.50 -8.97 8.36
N ASP A 154 -0.49 -9.23 9.21
CA ASP A 154 -0.94 -8.29 10.25
C ASP A 154 0.19 -7.83 11.17
N ASN A 155 1.27 -8.62 11.30
CA ASN A 155 2.43 -8.30 12.14
C ASN A 155 3.53 -7.50 11.42
N ALA A 156 3.41 -7.26 10.11
CA ALA A 156 4.40 -6.46 9.40
C ALA A 156 4.34 -5.00 9.90
N ALA A 157 5.39 -4.57 10.60
CA ALA A 157 5.54 -3.16 10.95
C ALA A 157 5.66 -2.35 9.66
N LYS A 158 4.85 -1.28 9.53
CA LYS A 158 5.03 -0.29 8.47
C LYS A 158 6.39 0.38 8.68
N ALA A 159 7.40 -0.03 7.91
CA ALA A 159 8.75 0.53 7.99
C ALA A 159 8.78 1.98 7.47
N SER A 160 8.98 2.99 8.32
CA SER A 160 8.87 4.40 7.90
C SER A 160 10.01 4.94 7.01
N ASN A 161 10.95 4.08 6.58
CA ASN A 161 12.25 4.46 6.02
C ASN A 161 12.20 5.28 4.72
N TYR A 162 11.08 5.25 3.99
CA TYR A 162 10.95 5.96 2.69
C TYR A 162 9.81 6.97 2.61
N TYR A 163 9.09 7.20 3.72
CA TYR A 163 7.90 8.05 3.72
C TYR A 163 8.17 9.46 3.21
N ARG A 164 9.34 10.02 3.55
CA ARG A 164 9.77 11.35 3.10
C ARG A 164 10.04 11.39 1.60
N THR A 165 10.75 10.38 1.07
CA THR A 165 11.06 10.28 -0.36
C THR A 165 9.79 10.12 -1.18
N ILE A 166 8.87 9.28 -0.72
CA ILE A 166 7.56 9.11 -1.34
C ILE A 166 6.76 10.42 -1.28
N GLY A 167 6.74 11.10 -0.14
CA GLY A 167 6.04 12.37 0.00
C GLY A 167 6.54 13.43 -0.97
N LYS A 168 7.85 13.46 -1.27
CA LYS A 168 8.42 14.35 -2.29
C LYS A 168 7.94 14.06 -3.71
N LEU A 169 7.57 12.82 -4.04
CA LEU A 169 7.00 12.51 -5.37
C LEU A 169 5.70 13.28 -5.63
N PHE A 170 4.97 13.59 -4.56
CA PHE A 170 3.66 14.26 -4.62
C PHE A 170 3.72 15.70 -4.08
N ALA A 171 4.92 16.25 -3.88
CA ALA A 171 5.09 17.65 -3.50
C ALA A 171 5.13 18.52 -4.77
N ASP A 172 4.63 19.75 -4.65
CA ASP A 172 4.66 20.75 -5.72
C ASP A 172 6.08 21.29 -6.00
#